data_AF-A0A3N4UQT6-F1
#
_entry.id   AF-A0A3N4UQT6-F1
#
_cell.length_a   1.000
_cell.length_b   1.000
_cell.length_c   1.000
_cell.angle_alpha   90.00
_cell.angle_beta   90.00
_cell.angle_gamma   90.00
#
_symmetry.space_group_name_H-M   'P 1'
#
loop_
_entity.id
_entity.type
_entity.pdbx_description
1 polymer ?
#
loop_
_entity_poly.entity_id
_entity_poly.type
_entity_poly.pdbx_seq_one_letter_code
_entity_poly.pdbx_strand_id
1 'polypeptide(L)'
;MLVYFVSRHEGAIRWARIMQKLGGLPYPVDQYVEHLELSQVKKGDVVIGTLPLKACAELTEKGARYVSLDLSVPPQWRGQELSATQMAKCDAKLTQYRVTVKETYDLRPSPTAKAAPTPSEPVTLMLVSHELMPQYLGYVHAHTPLVVLAVTDSMKERGKALERLLNAAPMPPQRIVTIPLEDAQGYPELLEQADQVMDAFVSKNPECAHINLTGGTKLMSMAFGEAGRSAQREGHPVRLHYVDTAHGRIERIERTNAKAEPMRPVLGVHAAVLASGKELAGCASTSERFQTFMQRRDLHAKLLSLPNYVLGALNELGADMTNLHRKKSNSHSGIKWVLPAQSDAQALRFSIPVQPKSPSHRKLAQALQGKLGAALFSSGVLREHPSSDEQKLTLMLSSPDEIDYLMGGWLEAHLASLIEAAKPDDWACGVEIGIGAGKSNEIDALVTCGNRTLLIEVKTANLGRFTEDSSGEKSTKAQDALYKLDSIGHELARNFNENWLVSARPLSDADVERAKDKRIVLFAPTTTRTADGQVKTEPTTVAVRKFERALTDWVKASRARVGGRKAEPFEPLPVSETWERRAKRAAGEATPPPAQTEALQALANRYSRAPHARQQPAATQQNQAKPSSNQGRPQGQR
;
A
#
# COMPACT_ATOMS: atom_id res chain seq x y z
N MET A 1 -26.48 -60.44 -22.21
CA MET A 1 -26.56 -59.15 -22.92
C MET A 1 -26.73 -58.10 -21.86
N LEU A 2 -25.75 -57.21 -21.75
CA LEU A 2 -25.79 -55.99 -20.94
C LEU A 2 -25.85 -54.76 -21.86
N VAL A 3 -26.51 -53.71 -21.38
CA VAL A 3 -26.64 -52.43 -22.05
C VAL A 3 -25.91 -51.35 -21.24
N TYR A 4 -24.85 -50.81 -21.82
CA TYR A 4 -24.06 -49.74 -21.25
C TYR A 4 -24.48 -48.41 -21.85
N PHE A 5 -24.65 -47.38 -21.01
CA PHE A 5 -24.77 -45.99 -21.44
C PHE A 5 -23.52 -45.22 -20.99
N VAL A 6 -22.70 -44.82 -21.95
CA VAL A 6 -21.39 -44.20 -21.73
C VAL A 6 -21.48 -42.70 -21.97
N SER A 7 -21.35 -41.91 -20.91
CA SER A 7 -21.27 -40.45 -21.03
C SER A 7 -20.70 -39.81 -19.76
N ARG A 8 -19.87 -38.78 -19.93
CA ARG A 8 -19.43 -37.88 -18.84
C ARG A 8 -20.37 -36.69 -18.64
N HIS A 9 -21.37 -36.53 -19.50
CA HIS A 9 -22.27 -35.37 -19.54
C HIS A 9 -23.56 -35.67 -18.78
N GLU A 10 -23.82 -34.92 -17.69
CA GLU A 10 -25.02 -35.10 -16.87
C GLU A 10 -26.31 -34.98 -17.69
N GLY A 11 -26.31 -34.06 -18.67
CA GLY A 11 -27.43 -33.85 -19.57
C GLY A 11 -27.86 -35.11 -20.30
N ALA A 12 -26.89 -35.82 -20.88
CA ALA A 12 -27.10 -37.05 -21.63
C ALA A 12 -27.59 -38.19 -20.74
N ILE A 13 -27.02 -38.33 -19.53
CA ILE A 13 -27.45 -39.33 -18.56
C ILE A 13 -28.90 -39.09 -18.12
N ARG A 14 -29.26 -37.82 -17.81
CA ARG A 14 -30.64 -37.46 -17.43
C ARG A 14 -31.62 -37.72 -18.57
N TRP A 15 -31.26 -37.33 -19.80
CA TRP A 15 -32.06 -37.59 -20.98
C TRP A 15 -32.34 -39.09 -21.15
N ALA A 16 -31.30 -39.93 -21.04
CA ALA A 16 -31.45 -41.37 -21.17
C ALA A 16 -32.34 -41.98 -20.07
N ARG A 17 -32.21 -41.52 -18.82
CA ARG A 17 -33.09 -41.97 -17.71
C ARG A 17 -34.55 -41.59 -17.93
N ILE A 18 -34.82 -40.40 -18.49
CA ILE A 18 -36.17 -39.95 -18.85
C ILE A 18 -36.73 -40.86 -19.95
N MET A 19 -35.96 -41.10 -21.02
CA MET A 19 -36.39 -41.96 -22.13
C MET A 19 -36.64 -43.40 -21.67
N GLN A 20 -35.83 -43.93 -20.75
CA GLN A 20 -36.04 -45.25 -20.18
C GLN A 20 -37.36 -45.34 -19.40
N LYS A 21 -37.67 -44.33 -18.57
CA LYS A 21 -38.94 -44.27 -17.82
C LYS A 21 -40.16 -44.18 -18.73
N LEU A 22 -40.03 -43.51 -19.87
CA LEU A 22 -41.08 -43.36 -20.86
C LEU A 22 -41.19 -44.55 -21.83
N GLY A 23 -40.33 -45.57 -21.70
CA GLY A 23 -40.28 -46.70 -22.63
C GLY A 23 -39.77 -46.34 -24.04
N GLY A 24 -39.10 -45.20 -24.19
CA GLY A 24 -38.61 -44.69 -25.48
C GLY A 24 -37.21 -45.19 -25.89
N LEU A 25 -36.55 -46.02 -25.07
CA LEU A 25 -35.27 -46.64 -25.42
C LEU A 25 -35.47 -48.02 -26.06
N PRO A 26 -34.65 -48.40 -27.06
CA PRO A 26 -34.73 -49.71 -27.70
C PRO A 26 -34.33 -50.86 -26.76
N TYR A 27 -33.51 -50.57 -25.74
CA TYR A 27 -33.10 -51.51 -24.71
C TYR A 27 -33.05 -50.80 -23.35
N PRO A 28 -33.41 -51.47 -22.23
CA PRO A 28 -33.22 -50.90 -20.89
C PRO A 28 -31.72 -50.79 -20.60
N VAL A 29 -31.27 -49.66 -20.04
CA VAL A 29 -29.86 -49.46 -19.67
C VAL A 29 -29.60 -50.14 -18.32
N ASP A 30 -28.60 -51.04 -18.31
CA ASP A 30 -28.16 -51.75 -17.11
C ASP A 30 -27.09 -50.96 -16.35
N GLN A 31 -26.20 -50.26 -17.07
CA GLN A 31 -25.07 -49.55 -16.48
C GLN A 31 -24.87 -48.17 -17.09
N TYR A 32 -24.82 -47.15 -16.24
CA TYR A 32 -24.40 -45.80 -16.63
C TYR A 32 -22.96 -45.61 -16.18
N VAL A 33 -22.05 -45.37 -17.13
CA VAL A 33 -20.62 -45.23 -16.86
C VAL A 33 -20.06 -43.98 -17.55
N GLU A 34 -19.08 -43.33 -16.93
CA GLU A 34 -18.39 -42.20 -17.56
C GLU A 34 -17.33 -42.67 -18.57
N HIS A 35 -16.64 -43.76 -18.23
CA HIS A 35 -15.57 -44.38 -19.01
C HIS A 35 -15.85 -45.88 -19.09
N LEU A 36 -15.75 -46.46 -20.29
CA LEU A 36 -15.99 -47.87 -20.53
C LEU A 36 -14.67 -48.58 -20.88
N GLU A 37 -14.30 -49.56 -20.07
CA GLU A 37 -13.22 -50.48 -20.36
C GLU A 37 -13.71 -51.55 -21.36
N LEU A 38 -13.22 -51.50 -22.60
CA LEU A 38 -13.66 -52.40 -23.70
C LEU A 38 -13.36 -53.88 -23.43
N SER A 39 -12.48 -54.18 -22.47
CA SER A 39 -12.22 -55.53 -21.99
C SER A 39 -13.43 -56.16 -21.28
N GLN A 40 -14.33 -55.35 -20.70
CA GLN A 40 -15.50 -55.81 -19.95
C GLN A 40 -16.68 -56.17 -20.85
N VAL A 41 -16.71 -55.64 -22.08
CA VAL A 41 -17.81 -55.84 -23.03
C VAL A 41 -17.73 -57.22 -23.67
N LYS A 42 -18.85 -57.96 -23.65
CA LYS A 42 -18.97 -59.31 -24.23
C LYS A 42 -19.72 -59.27 -25.56
N LYS A 43 -19.55 -60.34 -26.34
CA LYS A 43 -20.30 -60.57 -27.58
C LYS A 43 -21.81 -60.47 -27.31
N GLY A 44 -22.50 -59.66 -28.09
CA GLY A 44 -23.94 -59.44 -27.99
C GLY A 44 -24.37 -58.30 -27.05
N ASP A 45 -23.46 -57.70 -26.28
CA ASP A 45 -23.78 -56.52 -25.47
C ASP A 45 -24.05 -55.28 -26.34
N VAL A 46 -24.74 -54.29 -25.77
CA VAL A 46 -25.06 -53.02 -26.44
C VAL A 46 -24.38 -51.87 -25.71
N VAL A 47 -23.67 -51.03 -26.45
CA VAL A 47 -23.03 -49.82 -25.93
C VAL A 47 -23.65 -48.59 -26.57
N ILE A 48 -24.28 -47.77 -25.75
CA ILE A 48 -24.97 -46.54 -26.13
C ILE A 48 -24.13 -45.34 -25.67
N GLY A 49 -23.83 -44.38 -26.54
CA GLY A 49 -23.15 -43.14 -26.15
C GLY A 49 -22.33 -42.53 -27.28
N THR A 50 -21.49 -41.55 -26.96
CA THR A 50 -20.57 -40.94 -27.92
C THR A 50 -19.15 -41.43 -27.61
N LEU A 51 -18.65 -42.40 -28.38
CA LEU A 51 -17.33 -42.99 -28.19
C LEU A 51 -16.38 -42.64 -29.35
N PRO A 52 -15.05 -42.60 -29.11
CA PRO A 52 -14.07 -42.50 -30.18
C PRO A 52 -14.25 -43.62 -31.21
N LEU A 53 -14.09 -43.32 -32.51
CA LEU A 53 -14.29 -44.29 -33.61
C LEU A 53 -13.49 -45.58 -33.44
N LYS A 54 -12.27 -45.50 -32.89
CA LYS A 54 -11.43 -46.66 -32.56
C LYS A 54 -12.14 -47.62 -31.60
N ALA A 55 -12.71 -47.10 -30.52
CA ALA A 55 -13.46 -47.89 -29.55
C ALA A 55 -14.70 -48.53 -30.19
N CYS A 56 -15.41 -47.80 -31.06
CA CYS A 56 -16.56 -48.33 -31.79
C CYS A 56 -16.19 -49.47 -32.74
N ALA A 57 -15.02 -49.39 -33.39
CA ALA A 57 -14.49 -50.46 -34.24
C ALA A 57 -14.15 -51.71 -33.42
N GLU A 58 -13.45 -51.54 -32.29
CA GLU A 58 -13.12 -52.65 -31.36
C GLU A 58 -14.37 -53.33 -30.79
N LEU A 59 -15.42 -52.55 -30.47
CA LEU A 59 -16.72 -53.08 -30.06
C LEU A 59 -17.36 -53.94 -31.14
N THR A 60 -17.29 -53.47 -32.39
CA THR A 60 -17.83 -54.19 -33.55
C THR A 60 -17.09 -55.51 -33.77
N GLU A 61 -15.76 -55.52 -33.65
CA GLU A 61 -14.92 -56.73 -33.74
C GLU A 61 -15.22 -57.74 -32.63
N LYS A 62 -15.48 -57.26 -31.41
CA LYS A 62 -15.94 -58.09 -30.27
C LYS A 62 -17.36 -58.64 -30.44
N GLY A 63 -18.07 -58.24 -31.49
CA GLY A 63 -19.46 -58.63 -31.75
C GLY A 63 -20.47 -57.97 -30.81
N ALA A 64 -20.12 -56.83 -30.21
CA ALA A 64 -21.04 -55.95 -29.50
C ALA A 64 -21.74 -54.99 -30.48
N ARG A 65 -22.88 -54.44 -30.09
CA ARG A 65 -23.63 -53.45 -30.87
C ARG A 65 -23.31 -52.05 -30.36
N TYR A 66 -22.83 -51.17 -31.24
CA TYR A 66 -22.64 -49.76 -30.92
C TYR A 66 -23.82 -48.92 -31.40
N VAL A 67 -24.36 -48.11 -30.49
CA VAL A 67 -25.45 -47.16 -30.74
C VAL A 67 -24.97 -45.77 -30.35
N SER A 68 -24.86 -44.87 -31.32
CA SER A 68 -24.48 -43.48 -31.06
C SER A 68 -25.67 -42.68 -30.52
N LEU A 69 -25.41 -41.79 -29.57
CA LEU A 69 -26.33 -40.70 -29.25
C LEU A 69 -25.99 -39.52 -30.17
N ASP A 70 -26.85 -39.29 -31.15
CA ASP A 70 -26.68 -38.23 -32.14
C ASP A 70 -27.55 -37.02 -31.79
N LEU A 71 -26.99 -35.84 -31.99
CA LEU A 71 -27.62 -34.55 -31.71
C LEU A 71 -27.31 -33.58 -32.86
N SER A 72 -28.33 -32.90 -33.37
CA SER A 72 -28.21 -31.77 -34.28
C SER A 72 -27.98 -30.48 -33.50
N VAL A 73 -26.76 -30.28 -33.00
CA VAL A 73 -26.41 -29.13 -32.15
C VAL A 73 -26.09 -27.88 -32.99
N PRO A 74 -26.83 -26.76 -32.84
CA PRO A 74 -26.56 -25.53 -33.57
C PRO A 74 -25.24 -24.90 -33.12
N PRO A 75 -24.54 -24.13 -33.98
CA PRO A 75 -23.18 -23.63 -33.72
C PRO A 75 -22.97 -22.97 -32.35
N GLN A 76 -23.93 -22.15 -31.92
CA GLN A 76 -23.92 -21.42 -30.65
C GLN A 76 -23.97 -22.30 -29.39
N TRP A 77 -24.35 -23.57 -29.53
CA TRP A 77 -24.49 -24.51 -28.40
C TRP A 77 -23.41 -25.59 -28.40
N ARG A 78 -22.54 -25.63 -29.42
CA ARG A 78 -21.45 -26.61 -29.49
C ARG A 78 -20.43 -26.33 -28.39
N GLY A 79 -19.91 -27.39 -27.76
CA GLY A 79 -18.92 -27.30 -26.67
C GLY A 79 -19.50 -26.93 -25.29
N GLN A 80 -20.82 -26.70 -25.19
CA GLN A 80 -21.51 -26.44 -23.92
C GLN A 80 -22.21 -27.70 -23.39
N GLU A 81 -22.39 -27.77 -22.06
CA GLU A 81 -23.21 -28.82 -21.43
C GLU A 81 -24.70 -28.56 -21.73
N LEU A 82 -25.39 -29.52 -22.36
CA LEU A 82 -26.80 -29.39 -22.73
C LEU A 82 -27.69 -30.09 -21.70
N SER A 83 -28.73 -29.42 -21.21
CA SER A 83 -29.77 -30.08 -20.40
C SER A 83 -30.60 -31.07 -21.24
N ALA A 84 -31.29 -32.02 -20.59
CA ALA A 84 -32.17 -32.98 -21.26
C ALA A 84 -33.25 -32.29 -22.13
N THR A 85 -33.77 -31.14 -21.71
CA THR A 85 -34.73 -30.34 -22.47
C THR A 85 -34.11 -29.70 -23.71
N GLN A 86 -32.86 -29.23 -23.60
CA GLN A 86 -32.12 -28.70 -24.76
C GLN A 86 -31.75 -29.80 -25.74
N MET A 87 -31.40 -31.00 -25.25
CA MET A 87 -31.17 -32.17 -26.10
C MET A 87 -32.40 -32.54 -26.92
N ALA A 88 -33.60 -32.50 -26.32
CA ALA A 88 -34.85 -32.72 -27.07
C ALA A 88 -35.05 -31.71 -28.21
N LYS A 89 -34.60 -30.45 -28.02
CA LYS A 89 -34.60 -29.43 -29.09
C LYS A 89 -33.53 -29.65 -30.17
N CYS A 90 -32.52 -30.47 -29.88
CA CYS A 90 -31.42 -30.80 -30.80
C CYS A 90 -31.63 -32.13 -31.53
N ASP A 91 -32.86 -32.61 -31.71
CA ASP A 91 -33.15 -33.89 -32.39
C ASP A 91 -32.34 -35.08 -31.81
N ALA A 92 -32.29 -35.18 -30.47
CA ALA A 92 -31.59 -36.27 -29.80
C ALA A 92 -32.14 -37.63 -30.21
N LYS A 93 -31.31 -38.46 -30.84
CA LYS A 93 -31.69 -39.79 -31.32
C LYS A 93 -30.59 -40.83 -31.13
N LEU A 94 -31.00 -42.09 -31.11
CA LEU A 94 -30.11 -43.23 -31.03
C LEU A 94 -29.96 -43.88 -32.40
N THR A 95 -28.75 -43.84 -32.96
CA THR A 95 -28.45 -44.41 -34.27
C THR A 95 -27.47 -45.57 -34.12
N GLN A 96 -27.85 -46.76 -34.57
CA GLN A 96 -26.94 -47.89 -34.57
C GLN A 96 -25.93 -47.76 -35.71
N TYR A 97 -24.64 -47.79 -35.36
CA TYR A 97 -23.55 -47.77 -36.33
C TYR A 97 -22.77 -49.08 -36.31
N ARG A 98 -22.26 -49.48 -37.47
CA ARG A 98 -21.23 -50.50 -37.61
C ARG A 98 -19.95 -49.82 -38.06
N VAL A 99 -18.92 -49.87 -37.23
CA VAL A 99 -17.63 -49.21 -37.51
C VAL A 99 -16.60 -50.30 -37.76
N THR A 100 -15.86 -50.19 -38.86
CA THR A 100 -14.78 -51.12 -39.22
C THR A 100 -13.56 -50.32 -39.63
N VAL A 101 -12.37 -50.72 -39.19
CA VAL A 101 -11.12 -50.13 -39.67
C VAL A 101 -10.93 -50.54 -41.12
N LYS A 102 -10.82 -49.55 -42.02
CA LYS A 102 -10.62 -49.80 -43.47
C LYS A 102 -9.14 -49.93 -43.83
N GLU A 103 -8.33 -49.01 -43.32
CA GLU A 103 -6.91 -48.91 -43.62
C GLU A 103 -6.25 -48.14 -42.48
N THR A 104 -4.99 -48.47 -42.16
CA THR A 104 -4.16 -47.71 -41.22
C THR A 104 -2.95 -47.19 -41.99
N TYR A 105 -2.72 -45.88 -41.93
CA TYR A 105 -1.57 -45.26 -42.57
C TYR A 105 -0.44 -45.13 -41.56
N ASP A 106 0.70 -45.77 -41.82
CA ASP A 106 1.92 -45.57 -41.04
C ASP A 106 2.53 -44.22 -41.43
N LEU A 107 2.33 -43.23 -40.56
CA LEU A 107 3.00 -41.95 -40.69
C LEU A 107 4.47 -42.13 -40.28
N ARG A 108 5.39 -41.46 -41.00
CA ARG A 108 6.77 -41.33 -40.52
C ARG A 108 6.71 -40.75 -39.10
N PRO A 109 7.50 -41.29 -38.15
CA PRO A 109 7.50 -40.76 -36.79
C PRO A 109 7.79 -39.26 -36.85
N SER A 110 6.95 -38.48 -36.17
CA SER A 110 7.25 -37.08 -35.91
C SER A 110 8.66 -37.02 -35.31
N PRO A 111 9.53 -36.06 -35.71
CA PRO A 111 10.85 -35.95 -35.13
C PRO A 111 10.70 -36.03 -33.62
N THR A 112 11.35 -37.02 -33.00
CA THR A 112 11.31 -37.29 -31.56
C THR A 112 11.26 -35.96 -30.82
N ALA A 113 10.18 -35.75 -30.07
CA ALA A 113 9.98 -34.55 -29.27
C ALA A 113 11.30 -34.21 -28.60
N LYS A 114 11.85 -33.03 -28.93
CA LYS A 114 13.05 -32.51 -28.28
C LYS A 114 12.88 -32.75 -26.78
N ALA A 115 13.93 -33.23 -26.11
CA ALA A 115 13.97 -33.35 -24.66
C ALA A 115 13.31 -32.11 -24.06
N ALA A 116 12.36 -32.32 -23.15
CA ALA A 116 11.58 -31.24 -22.55
C ALA A 116 12.54 -30.11 -22.17
N PRO A 117 12.33 -28.89 -22.68
CA PRO A 117 13.28 -27.79 -22.46
C PRO A 117 13.56 -27.67 -20.96
N THR A 118 14.82 -27.48 -20.58
CA THR A 118 15.15 -27.30 -19.16
C THR A 118 14.28 -26.16 -18.60
N PRO A 119 13.62 -26.35 -17.44
CA PRO A 119 12.78 -25.31 -16.87
C PRO A 119 13.60 -24.02 -16.68
N SER A 120 13.04 -22.90 -17.11
CA SER A 120 13.61 -21.57 -16.87
C SER A 120 13.23 -21.06 -15.48
N GLU A 121 13.83 -19.96 -15.06
CA GLU A 121 13.63 -19.39 -13.73
C GLU A 121 12.13 -19.08 -13.42
N PRO A 122 11.69 -19.20 -12.15
CA PRO A 122 10.35 -18.79 -11.75
C PRO A 122 10.05 -17.33 -12.10
N VAL A 123 8.81 -17.04 -12.45
CA VAL A 123 8.39 -15.70 -12.92
C VAL A 123 7.11 -15.25 -12.25
N THR A 124 6.99 -13.95 -11.94
CA THR A 124 5.74 -13.34 -11.48
C THR A 124 5.23 -12.31 -12.48
N LEU A 125 4.01 -12.50 -12.96
CA LEU A 125 3.26 -11.51 -13.74
C LEU A 125 2.38 -10.67 -12.82
N MET A 126 2.52 -9.35 -12.92
CA MET A 126 1.77 -8.36 -12.15
C MET A 126 1.01 -7.42 -13.07
N LEU A 127 -0.31 -7.35 -12.90
CA LEU A 127 -1.16 -6.37 -13.57
C LEU A 127 -1.07 -5.04 -12.83
N VAL A 128 -0.52 -3.99 -13.45
CA VAL A 128 -0.31 -2.71 -12.74
C VAL A 128 -1.64 -1.98 -12.57
N SER A 129 -1.87 -1.43 -11.37
CA SER A 129 -3.04 -0.63 -11.03
C SER A 129 -2.66 0.57 -10.16
N HIS A 130 -3.65 1.32 -9.68
CA HIS A 130 -3.44 2.40 -8.71
C HIS A 130 -2.99 1.91 -7.33
N GLU A 131 -3.20 0.63 -6.98
CA GLU A 131 -2.84 0.07 -5.68
C GLU A 131 -1.59 -0.81 -5.82
N LEU A 132 -0.45 -0.31 -5.33
CA LEU A 132 0.83 -1.01 -5.45
C LEU A 132 1.03 -2.06 -4.35
N MET A 133 0.43 -1.82 -3.17
CA MET A 133 0.64 -2.64 -1.97
C MET A 133 0.34 -4.13 -2.18
N PRO A 134 -0.79 -4.54 -2.78
CA PRO A 134 -1.09 -5.96 -2.93
C PRO A 134 -0.13 -6.67 -3.90
N GLN A 135 0.37 -5.97 -4.92
CA GLN A 135 1.38 -6.51 -5.85
C GLN A 135 2.70 -6.76 -5.12
N TYR A 136 3.15 -5.79 -4.33
CA TYR A 136 4.33 -5.92 -3.49
C TYR A 136 4.20 -7.03 -2.43
N LEU A 137 3.08 -7.08 -1.70
CA LEU A 137 2.84 -8.10 -0.69
C LEU A 137 2.82 -9.50 -1.32
N GLY A 138 2.19 -9.69 -2.47
CA GLY A 138 2.23 -10.97 -3.19
C GLY A 138 3.65 -11.40 -3.53
N TYR A 139 4.47 -10.47 -4.02
CA TYR A 139 5.88 -10.72 -4.33
C TYR A 139 6.72 -11.12 -3.11
N VAL A 140 6.62 -10.38 -2.00
CA VAL A 140 7.41 -10.65 -0.78
C VAL A 140 7.01 -11.99 -0.11
N HIS A 141 5.85 -12.54 -0.45
CA HIS A 141 5.46 -13.87 0.00
C HIS A 141 5.92 -14.98 -0.95
N ALA A 142 6.07 -14.69 -2.24
CA ALA A 142 6.48 -15.63 -3.27
C ALA A 142 7.51 -14.98 -4.20
N HIS A 143 8.74 -14.84 -3.70
CA HIS A 143 9.82 -14.19 -4.44
C HIS A 143 10.14 -14.96 -5.72
N THR A 144 10.32 -14.20 -6.79
CA THR A 144 10.80 -14.70 -8.09
C THR A 144 11.95 -13.84 -8.58
N PRO A 145 12.93 -14.42 -9.30
CA PRO A 145 14.05 -13.67 -9.87
C PRO A 145 13.63 -12.76 -11.02
N LEU A 146 12.56 -13.13 -11.75
CA LEU A 146 11.99 -12.33 -12.83
C LEU A 146 10.57 -11.87 -12.47
N VAL A 147 10.36 -10.55 -12.49
CA VAL A 147 9.04 -9.94 -12.42
C VAL A 147 8.69 -9.29 -13.74
N VAL A 148 7.46 -9.48 -14.19
CA VAL A 148 6.93 -8.81 -15.37
C VAL A 148 5.73 -7.95 -15.01
N LEU A 149 5.80 -6.69 -15.38
CA LEU A 149 4.77 -5.69 -15.16
C LEU A 149 3.95 -5.52 -16.43
N ALA A 150 2.67 -5.87 -16.39
CA ALA A 150 1.74 -5.57 -17.48
C ALA A 150 1.12 -4.20 -17.25
N VAL A 151 1.43 -3.25 -18.15
CA VAL A 151 1.21 -1.82 -17.94
C VAL A 151 0.47 -1.22 -19.13
N THR A 152 -0.68 -0.60 -18.88
CA THR A 152 -1.35 0.26 -19.86
C THR A 152 -0.71 1.64 -19.93
N ASP A 153 -0.97 2.39 -21.00
CA ASP A 153 -0.41 3.74 -21.18
C ASP A 153 -0.76 4.68 -20.02
N SER A 154 -1.99 4.60 -19.50
CA SER A 154 -2.44 5.38 -18.35
C SER A 154 -1.73 5.04 -17.03
N MET A 155 -1.13 3.84 -16.92
CA MET A 155 -0.49 3.34 -15.70
C MET A 155 1.04 3.41 -15.70
N LYS A 156 1.68 4.01 -16.70
CA LYS A 156 3.16 4.08 -16.83
C LYS A 156 3.87 4.60 -15.57
N GLU A 157 3.39 5.71 -15.00
CA GLU A 157 3.98 6.27 -13.78
C GLU A 157 3.80 5.36 -12.55
N ARG A 158 2.68 4.64 -12.49
CA ARG A 158 2.43 3.63 -11.44
C ARG A 158 3.30 2.39 -11.64
N GLY A 159 3.57 1.99 -12.87
CA GLY A 159 4.54 0.94 -13.20
C GLY A 159 5.94 1.27 -12.67
N LYS A 160 6.44 2.48 -12.93
CA LYS A 160 7.72 2.97 -12.39
C LYS A 160 7.73 3.03 -10.86
N ALA A 161 6.62 3.40 -10.24
CA ALA A 161 6.49 3.40 -8.79
C ALA A 161 6.54 1.98 -8.20
N LEU A 162 5.87 1.01 -8.85
CA LEU A 162 5.93 -0.39 -8.43
C LEU A 162 7.34 -0.97 -8.60
N GLU A 163 8.02 -0.64 -9.70
CA GLU A 163 9.41 -1.02 -9.93
C GLU A 163 10.34 -0.52 -8.82
N ARG A 164 10.23 0.77 -8.45
CA ARG A 164 10.97 1.33 -7.31
C ARG A 164 10.66 0.61 -6.00
N LEU A 165 9.39 0.29 -5.74
CA LEU A 165 8.97 -0.45 -4.56
C LEU A 165 9.53 -1.88 -4.52
N LEU A 166 9.52 -2.60 -5.65
CA LEU A 166 10.07 -3.96 -5.76
C LEU A 166 11.59 -3.97 -5.59
N ASN A 167 12.29 -2.96 -6.13
CA ASN A 167 13.74 -2.81 -5.95
C ASN A 167 14.13 -2.49 -4.50
N ALA A 168 13.22 -1.94 -3.70
CA ALA A 168 13.39 -1.71 -2.27
C ALA A 168 12.88 -2.88 -1.39
N ALA A 169 12.47 -4.00 -2.00
CA ALA A 169 12.09 -5.19 -1.25
C ALA A 169 13.31 -5.80 -0.53
N PRO A 170 13.13 -6.51 0.61
CA PRO A 170 14.24 -7.19 1.30
C PRO A 170 15.01 -8.18 0.42
N MET A 171 14.31 -8.82 -0.52
CA MET A 171 14.90 -9.60 -1.61
C MET A 171 14.33 -9.08 -2.92
N PRO A 172 15.01 -8.13 -3.59
CA PRO A 172 14.53 -7.56 -4.85
C PRO A 172 14.66 -8.57 -5.99
N PRO A 173 13.82 -8.45 -7.04
CA PRO A 173 13.93 -9.31 -8.21
C PRO A 173 15.25 -8.99 -8.93
N GLN A 174 15.85 -10.01 -9.54
CA GLN A 174 17.06 -9.82 -10.34
C GLN A 174 16.77 -8.99 -11.60
N ARG A 175 15.56 -9.16 -12.14
CA ARG A 175 15.12 -8.52 -13.37
C ARG A 175 13.65 -8.14 -13.28
N ILE A 176 13.34 -6.91 -13.72
CA ILE A 176 11.97 -6.43 -13.92
C ILE A 176 11.81 -6.09 -15.40
N VAL A 177 10.77 -6.62 -16.03
CA VAL A 177 10.44 -6.34 -17.43
C VAL A 177 9.05 -5.73 -17.50
N THR A 178 8.89 -4.68 -18.29
CA THR A 178 7.56 -4.09 -18.53
C THR A 178 7.06 -4.52 -19.90
N ILE A 179 5.83 -5.03 -19.95
CA ILE A 179 5.09 -5.30 -21.19
C ILE A 179 3.96 -4.27 -21.33
N PRO A 180 3.85 -3.59 -22.48
CA PRO A 180 2.72 -2.72 -22.74
C PRO A 180 1.45 -3.55 -22.93
N LEU A 181 0.35 -3.08 -22.36
CA LEU A 181 -1.00 -3.53 -22.69
C LEU A 181 -1.72 -2.40 -23.40
N GLU A 182 -2.40 -2.72 -24.50
CA GLU A 182 -3.20 -1.75 -25.22
C GLU A 182 -4.51 -1.51 -24.46
N ASP A 183 -5.05 -0.29 -24.54
CA ASP A 183 -6.36 0.01 -23.99
C ASP A 183 -7.43 -0.74 -24.81
N ALA A 184 -7.83 -1.92 -24.33
CA ALA A 184 -8.78 -2.77 -25.02
C ALA A 184 -10.19 -2.14 -25.06
N GLN A 185 -10.86 -2.22 -26.22
CA GLN A 185 -12.23 -1.72 -26.39
C GLN A 185 -13.31 -2.71 -25.89
N GLY A 186 -12.89 -3.89 -25.42
CA GLY A 186 -13.79 -4.95 -24.99
C GLY A 186 -13.06 -6.09 -24.29
N TYR A 187 -13.85 -7.02 -23.72
CA TYR A 187 -13.32 -8.22 -23.06
C TYR A 187 -12.65 -9.22 -24.02
N PRO A 188 -13.17 -9.46 -25.26
CA PRO A 188 -12.52 -10.38 -26.20
C PRO A 188 -11.11 -9.96 -26.60
N GLU A 189 -10.89 -8.67 -26.91
CA GLU A 189 -9.59 -8.13 -27.28
C GLU A 189 -8.61 -8.19 -26.10
N LEU A 190 -9.11 -7.98 -24.89
CA LEU A 190 -8.32 -8.10 -23.67
C LEU A 190 -7.95 -9.56 -23.36
N LEU A 191 -8.84 -10.51 -23.66
CA LEU A 191 -8.56 -11.94 -23.54
C LEU A 191 -7.50 -12.36 -24.56
N GLU A 192 -7.60 -11.90 -25.81
CA GLU A 192 -6.59 -12.17 -26.84
C GLU A 192 -5.21 -11.62 -26.43
N GLN A 193 -5.14 -10.39 -25.91
CA GLN A 193 -3.89 -9.86 -25.35
C GLN A 193 -3.39 -10.67 -24.16
N ALA A 194 -4.26 -11.09 -23.26
CA ALA A 194 -3.88 -11.93 -22.11
C ALA A 194 -3.33 -13.29 -22.55
N ASP A 195 -3.97 -13.93 -23.55
CA ASP A 195 -3.51 -15.20 -24.14
C ASP A 195 -2.15 -15.02 -24.81
N GLN A 196 -1.95 -13.99 -25.64
CA GLN A 196 -0.65 -13.70 -26.27
C GLN A 196 0.46 -13.50 -25.23
N VAL A 197 0.17 -12.77 -24.15
CA VAL A 197 1.11 -12.57 -23.05
C VAL A 197 1.40 -13.90 -22.35
N MET A 198 0.38 -14.69 -22.04
CA MET A 198 0.52 -15.99 -21.38
C MET A 198 1.31 -16.99 -22.22
N ASP A 199 1.05 -17.06 -23.53
CA ASP A 199 1.78 -17.90 -24.47
C ASP A 199 3.28 -17.53 -24.50
N ALA A 200 3.59 -16.23 -24.46
CA ALA A 200 4.97 -15.75 -24.37
C ALA A 200 5.66 -16.12 -23.04
N PHE A 201 4.92 -16.26 -21.94
CA PHE A 201 5.46 -16.77 -20.67
C PHE A 201 5.69 -18.27 -20.71
N VAL A 202 4.64 -18.99 -21.09
CA VAL A 202 4.60 -20.44 -21.07
C VAL A 202 5.61 -21.05 -22.05
N SER A 203 5.79 -20.44 -23.22
CA SER A 203 6.79 -20.86 -24.22
C SER A 203 8.23 -20.81 -23.72
N LYS A 204 8.53 -20.03 -22.66
CA LYS A 204 9.84 -20.04 -22.00
C LYS A 204 10.04 -21.20 -21.03
N ASN A 205 9.01 -22.02 -20.84
CA ASN A 205 8.97 -23.16 -19.92
C ASN A 205 9.45 -22.82 -18.49
N PRO A 206 8.85 -21.84 -17.80
CA PRO A 206 9.26 -21.49 -16.44
C PRO A 206 9.01 -22.64 -15.47
N GLU A 207 9.86 -22.77 -14.46
CA GLU A 207 9.66 -23.70 -13.34
C GLU A 207 8.29 -23.48 -12.67
N CYS A 208 7.92 -22.21 -12.50
CA CYS A 208 6.57 -21.81 -12.10
C CYS A 208 6.26 -20.38 -12.56
N ALA A 209 5.03 -20.16 -13.04
CA ALA A 209 4.53 -18.83 -13.40
C ALA A 209 3.45 -18.38 -12.40
N HIS A 210 3.81 -17.42 -11.56
CA HIS A 210 2.90 -16.79 -10.61
C HIS A 210 2.15 -15.63 -11.27
N ILE A 211 0.84 -15.58 -11.16
CA ILE A 211 0.02 -14.46 -11.68
C ILE A 211 -0.72 -13.82 -10.54
N ASN A 212 -0.38 -12.56 -10.25
CA ASN A 212 -1.06 -11.78 -9.22
C ASN A 212 -2.27 -11.04 -9.83
N LEU A 213 -3.47 -11.56 -9.54
CA LEU A 213 -4.74 -11.08 -10.08
C LEU A 213 -5.34 -9.93 -9.25
N THR A 214 -4.65 -9.44 -8.21
CA THR A 214 -5.18 -8.33 -7.40
C THR A 214 -5.11 -6.98 -8.11
N GLY A 215 -4.16 -6.82 -9.03
CA GLY A 215 -4.02 -5.61 -9.83
C GLY A 215 -4.79 -5.63 -11.16
N GLY A 216 -4.54 -4.63 -11.99
CA GLY A 216 -5.30 -4.37 -13.22
C GLY A 216 -6.71 -3.84 -12.96
N THR A 217 -7.46 -3.62 -14.04
CA THR A 217 -8.92 -3.45 -13.94
C THR A 217 -9.58 -4.81 -13.69
N LYS A 218 -10.82 -4.83 -13.23
CA LYS A 218 -11.57 -6.09 -13.02
C LYS A 218 -11.61 -6.97 -14.27
N LEU A 219 -11.79 -6.36 -15.45
CA LEU A 219 -11.79 -7.08 -16.72
C LEU A 219 -10.42 -7.67 -17.04
N MET A 220 -9.33 -6.96 -16.73
CA MET A 220 -7.96 -7.48 -16.90
C MET A 220 -7.72 -8.69 -15.99
N SER A 221 -8.04 -8.58 -14.70
CA SER A 221 -7.87 -9.69 -13.76
C SER A 221 -8.70 -10.91 -14.17
N MET A 222 -9.90 -10.71 -14.74
CA MET A 222 -10.72 -11.80 -15.28
C MET A 222 -10.09 -12.44 -16.53
N ALA A 223 -9.62 -11.63 -17.48
CA ALA A 223 -9.00 -12.11 -18.73
C ALA A 223 -7.72 -12.91 -18.44
N PHE A 224 -6.80 -12.35 -17.65
CA PHE A 224 -5.57 -13.04 -17.24
C PHE A 224 -5.85 -14.25 -16.34
N GLY A 225 -6.92 -14.22 -15.55
CA GLY A 225 -7.39 -15.38 -14.79
C GLY A 225 -7.87 -16.51 -15.70
N GLU A 226 -8.55 -16.20 -16.80
CA GLU A 226 -9.02 -17.19 -17.78
C GLU A 226 -7.86 -17.75 -18.61
N ALA A 227 -7.00 -16.89 -19.15
CA ALA A 227 -5.79 -17.28 -19.88
C ALA A 227 -4.89 -18.20 -19.03
N GLY A 228 -4.64 -17.82 -17.77
CA GLY A 228 -3.87 -18.63 -16.84
C GLY A 228 -4.51 -19.99 -16.52
N ARG A 229 -5.85 -20.07 -16.40
CA ARG A 229 -6.56 -21.36 -16.26
C ARG A 229 -6.46 -22.21 -17.52
N SER A 230 -6.45 -21.60 -18.71
CA SER A 230 -6.21 -22.34 -19.95
C SER A 230 -4.84 -23.00 -19.93
N ALA A 231 -3.79 -22.24 -19.61
CA ALA A 231 -2.44 -22.76 -19.46
C ALA A 231 -2.33 -23.88 -18.40
N GLN A 232 -3.05 -23.76 -17.27
CA GLN A 232 -3.12 -24.84 -16.27
C GLN A 232 -3.76 -26.12 -16.84
N ARG A 233 -4.83 -26.01 -17.64
CA ARG A 233 -5.48 -27.18 -18.28
C ARG A 233 -4.57 -27.85 -19.31
N GLU A 234 -3.68 -27.09 -19.92
CA GLU A 234 -2.65 -27.57 -20.84
C GLU A 234 -1.43 -28.17 -20.13
N GLY A 235 -1.42 -28.15 -18.78
CA GLY A 235 -0.40 -28.78 -17.95
C GLY A 235 0.76 -27.88 -17.57
N HIS A 236 0.69 -26.58 -17.84
CA HIS A 236 1.73 -25.62 -17.48
C HIS A 236 1.70 -25.28 -15.99
N PRO A 237 2.87 -25.07 -15.34
CA PRO A 237 2.98 -24.83 -13.90
C PRO A 237 2.62 -23.38 -13.51
N VAL A 238 1.38 -22.99 -13.78
CA VAL A 238 0.84 -21.64 -13.51
C VAL A 238 0.13 -21.63 -12.15
N ARG A 239 0.36 -20.58 -11.35
CA ARG A 239 -0.28 -20.34 -10.05
C ARG A 239 -0.98 -18.99 -10.05
N LEU A 240 -2.30 -19.04 -9.92
CA LEU A 240 -3.15 -17.85 -9.83
C LEU A 240 -3.38 -17.49 -8.38
N HIS A 241 -3.10 -16.24 -8.00
CA HIS A 241 -3.32 -15.79 -6.63
C HIS A 241 -3.96 -14.40 -6.57
N TYR A 242 -4.69 -14.18 -5.48
CA TYR A 242 -5.26 -12.90 -5.11
C TYR A 242 -4.86 -12.57 -3.68
N VAL A 243 -4.19 -11.43 -3.49
CA VAL A 243 -3.75 -10.93 -2.19
C VAL A 243 -4.92 -10.22 -1.50
N ASP A 244 -5.55 -10.90 -0.57
CA ASP A 244 -6.62 -10.39 0.29
C ASP A 244 -6.02 -9.70 1.52
N THR A 245 -5.67 -8.43 1.33
CA THR A 245 -5.12 -7.55 2.37
C THR A 245 -6.12 -7.23 3.49
N ALA A 246 -7.43 -7.28 3.22
CA ALA A 246 -8.44 -7.04 4.25
C ALA A 246 -8.43 -8.14 5.32
N HIS A 247 -8.27 -9.39 4.88
CA HIS A 247 -8.24 -10.58 5.74
C HIS A 247 -6.83 -11.10 6.03
N GLY A 248 -5.78 -10.41 5.57
CA GLY A 248 -4.41 -10.77 5.88
C GLY A 248 -3.95 -12.10 5.25
N ARG A 249 -4.46 -12.47 4.07
CA ARG A 249 -4.18 -13.77 3.42
C ARG A 249 -4.00 -13.67 1.91
N ILE A 250 -3.41 -14.70 1.32
CA ILE A 250 -3.26 -14.87 -0.13
C ILE A 250 -4.15 -16.04 -0.54
N GLU A 251 -5.17 -15.72 -1.33
CA GLU A 251 -6.11 -16.66 -1.92
C GLU A 251 -5.49 -17.33 -3.15
N ARG A 252 -5.66 -18.64 -3.28
CA ARG A 252 -5.31 -19.37 -4.50
C ARG A 252 -6.54 -19.51 -5.37
N ILE A 253 -6.49 -18.97 -6.59
CA ILE A 253 -7.62 -18.98 -7.53
C ILE A 253 -7.55 -20.24 -8.38
N GLU A 254 -7.75 -21.39 -7.74
CA GLU A 254 -7.68 -22.72 -8.36
C GLU A 254 -8.99 -23.48 -8.10
N ARG A 255 -9.31 -24.47 -8.95
CA ARG A 255 -10.50 -25.34 -8.73
C ARG A 255 -10.29 -26.38 -7.62
N THR A 256 -9.06 -26.52 -7.12
CA THR A 256 -8.69 -27.43 -6.03
C THR A 256 -9.08 -26.81 -4.68
N ASN A 257 -9.22 -27.62 -3.63
CA ASN A 257 -9.42 -27.16 -2.24
C ASN A 257 -8.14 -26.51 -1.65
N ALA A 258 -7.39 -25.75 -2.46
CA ALA A 258 -6.21 -25.05 -2.05
C ALA A 258 -6.57 -24.04 -0.96
N LYS A 259 -5.94 -24.18 0.22
CA LYS A 259 -6.21 -23.30 1.34
C LYS A 259 -5.55 -21.95 1.12
N ALA A 260 -6.25 -20.88 1.50
CA ALA A 260 -5.68 -19.55 1.60
C ALA A 260 -4.47 -19.56 2.55
N GLU A 261 -3.42 -18.83 2.19
CA GLU A 261 -2.20 -18.75 2.98
C GLU A 261 -2.22 -17.46 3.81
N PRO A 262 -2.05 -17.52 5.14
CA PRO A 262 -1.95 -16.30 5.94
C PRO A 262 -0.67 -15.54 5.57
N MET A 263 -0.77 -14.23 5.43
CA MET A 263 0.39 -13.38 5.22
C MET A 263 1.24 -13.28 6.48
N ARG A 264 2.52 -12.96 6.30
CA ARG A 264 3.47 -12.55 7.34
C ARG A 264 3.49 -11.01 7.43
N PRO A 265 3.80 -10.43 8.59
CA PRO A 265 3.92 -8.98 8.75
C PRO A 265 5.23 -8.47 8.12
N VAL A 266 5.20 -8.09 6.85
CA VAL A 266 6.39 -7.73 6.02
C VAL A 266 6.41 -6.27 5.58
N LEU A 267 5.40 -5.48 5.96
CA LEU A 267 5.32 -4.06 5.58
C LEU A 267 6.01 -3.16 6.62
N GLY A 268 7.14 -2.57 6.25
CA GLY A 268 7.80 -1.48 7.00
C GLY A 268 7.36 -0.09 6.53
N VAL A 269 7.80 0.95 7.25
CA VAL A 269 7.49 2.36 6.96
C VAL A 269 7.99 2.77 5.58
N HIS A 270 9.22 2.40 5.21
CA HIS A 270 9.80 2.76 3.92
C HIS A 270 8.98 2.21 2.75
N ALA A 271 8.66 0.90 2.79
CA ALA A 271 7.82 0.26 1.79
C ALA A 271 6.39 0.85 1.77
N ALA A 272 5.84 1.23 2.92
CA ALA A 272 4.54 1.91 2.99
C ALA A 272 4.54 3.27 2.28
N VAL A 273 5.59 4.06 2.45
CA VAL A 273 5.75 5.34 1.73
C VAL A 273 5.91 5.10 0.23
N LEU A 274 6.79 4.17 -0.18
CA LEU A 274 6.99 3.85 -1.60
C LEU A 274 5.73 3.31 -2.27
N ALA A 275 4.90 2.55 -1.56
CA ALA A 275 3.62 2.05 -2.07
C ALA A 275 2.61 3.15 -2.43
N SER A 276 2.76 4.35 -1.86
CA SER A 276 2.01 5.55 -2.26
C SER A 276 2.44 6.12 -3.62
N GLY A 277 3.63 5.72 -4.09
CA GLY A 277 4.33 6.27 -5.24
C GLY A 277 5.25 7.45 -4.92
N LYS A 278 5.39 7.80 -3.64
CA LYS A 278 6.29 8.87 -3.15
C LYS A 278 7.58 8.30 -2.57
N GLU A 279 8.59 9.14 -2.49
CA GLU A 279 9.89 8.79 -1.90
C GLU A 279 9.99 9.28 -0.46
N LEU A 280 10.73 8.51 0.36
CA LEU A 280 11.04 8.86 1.73
C LEU A 280 12.29 9.74 1.75
N ALA A 281 12.15 11.00 2.16
CA ALA A 281 13.28 11.91 2.32
C ALA A 281 14.02 11.71 3.65
N GLY A 282 13.29 11.28 4.68
CA GLY A 282 13.83 10.98 6.01
C GLY A 282 12.77 11.05 7.09
N CYS A 283 13.18 10.80 8.33
CA CYS A 283 12.29 10.92 9.49
C CYS A 283 12.98 11.58 10.68
N ALA A 284 12.18 12.15 11.58
CA ALA A 284 12.62 12.77 12.82
C ALA A 284 13.08 11.72 13.84
N SER A 285 12.33 10.63 13.95
CA SER A 285 12.52 9.60 14.99
C SER A 285 13.87 8.89 14.93
N THR A 286 14.60 8.94 13.82
CA THR A 286 15.95 8.37 13.72
C THR A 286 17.05 9.33 14.18
N SER A 287 16.72 10.60 14.44
CA SER A 287 17.66 11.57 15.00
C SER A 287 17.82 11.37 16.51
N GLU A 288 19.08 11.39 16.99
CA GLU A 288 19.41 11.40 18.41
C GLU A 288 18.71 12.54 19.18
N ARG A 289 18.49 13.67 18.50
CA ARG A 289 17.82 14.84 19.09
C ARG A 289 16.34 14.56 19.37
N PHE A 290 15.63 13.94 18.43
CA PHE A 290 14.23 13.56 18.64
C PHE A 290 14.12 12.44 19.69
N GLN A 291 15.05 11.48 19.67
CA GLN A 291 15.13 10.43 20.69
C GLN A 291 15.30 11.03 22.09
N THR A 292 16.11 12.07 22.25
CA THR A 292 16.23 12.82 23.51
C THR A 292 14.88 13.42 23.94
N PHE A 293 14.10 13.96 22.99
CA PHE A 293 12.77 14.49 23.31
C PHE A 293 11.82 13.40 23.81
N MET A 294 11.85 12.20 23.20
CA MET A 294 11.02 11.06 23.62
C MET A 294 11.29 10.62 25.08
N GLN A 295 12.54 10.77 25.55
CA GLN A 295 12.92 10.39 26.92
C GLN A 295 12.38 11.34 28.00
N ARG A 296 11.82 12.51 27.65
CA ARG A 296 11.32 13.53 28.59
C ARG A 296 9.94 13.19 29.20
N ARG A 297 9.70 11.94 29.55
CA ARG A 297 8.39 11.41 29.98
C ARG A 297 7.78 12.16 31.17
N ASP A 298 8.58 12.50 32.18
CA ASP A 298 8.12 13.25 33.35
C ASP A 298 7.68 14.68 33.00
N LEU A 299 8.40 15.33 32.07
CA LEU A 299 8.00 16.64 31.57
C LEU A 299 6.71 16.54 30.76
N HIS A 300 6.59 15.55 29.88
CA HIS A 300 5.36 15.31 29.10
C HIS A 300 4.14 15.12 30.01
N ALA A 301 4.26 14.33 31.08
CA ALA A 301 3.19 14.12 32.05
C ALA A 301 2.77 15.44 32.73
N LYS A 302 3.74 16.30 33.08
CA LYS A 302 3.47 17.63 33.64
C LYS A 302 2.77 18.53 32.62
N LEU A 303 3.23 18.57 31.37
CA LEU A 303 2.62 19.36 30.30
C LEU A 303 1.17 18.93 30.03
N LEU A 304 0.89 17.63 29.98
CA LEU A 304 -0.48 17.10 29.81
C LEU A 304 -1.42 17.46 30.96
N SER A 305 -0.87 17.66 32.17
CA SER A 305 -1.66 18.05 33.35
C SER A 305 -1.99 19.54 33.40
N LEU A 306 -1.37 20.36 32.54
CA LEU A 306 -1.62 21.80 32.52
C LEU A 306 -3.03 22.10 31.99
N PRO A 307 -3.73 23.10 32.55
CA PRO A 307 -4.99 23.56 31.98
C PRO A 307 -4.81 24.06 30.54
N ASN A 308 -5.79 23.84 29.67
CA ASN A 308 -5.75 24.20 28.25
C ASN A 308 -5.40 25.68 28.00
N TYR A 309 -5.82 26.59 28.86
CA TYR A 309 -5.50 28.01 28.73
C TYR A 309 -4.03 28.34 29.07
N VAL A 310 -3.38 27.53 29.92
CA VAL A 310 -1.95 27.64 30.23
C VAL A 310 -1.11 27.08 29.07
N LEU A 311 -1.53 25.95 28.49
CA LEU A 311 -0.97 25.45 27.22
C LEU A 311 -1.16 26.47 26.08
N GLY A 312 -2.30 27.17 26.09
CA GLY A 312 -2.57 28.43 25.40
C GLY A 312 -1.40 29.38 25.38
N ALA A 313 -1.11 29.92 26.56
CA ALA A 313 -0.05 30.88 26.78
C ALA A 313 1.35 30.32 26.49
N LEU A 314 1.59 29.02 26.72
CA LEU A 314 2.89 28.39 26.43
C LEU A 314 3.17 28.34 24.92
N ASN A 315 2.16 28.04 24.10
CA ASN A 315 2.31 28.06 22.64
C ASN A 315 2.52 29.48 22.11
N GLU A 316 1.82 30.47 22.68
CA GLU A 316 2.01 31.89 22.37
C GLU A 316 3.43 32.35 22.73
N LEU A 317 3.94 31.92 23.89
CA LEU A 317 5.32 32.12 24.32
C LEU A 317 6.32 31.58 23.30
N GLY A 318 6.15 30.32 22.87
CA GLY A 318 7.04 29.73 21.86
C GLY A 318 6.99 30.46 20.51
N ALA A 319 5.81 30.94 20.11
CA ALA A 319 5.67 31.73 18.88
C ALA A 319 6.39 33.09 18.98
N ASP A 320 6.31 33.76 20.13
CA ASP A 320 7.05 35.00 20.38
C ASP A 320 8.57 34.73 20.41
N MET A 321 9.02 33.66 21.09
CA MET A 321 10.42 33.23 21.08
C MET A 321 10.95 32.99 19.67
N THR A 322 10.14 32.36 18.81
CA THR A 322 10.48 32.13 17.39
C THR A 322 10.67 33.46 16.64
N ASN A 323 9.74 34.40 16.79
CA ASN A 323 9.81 35.70 16.11
C ASN A 323 11.04 36.50 16.54
N LEU A 324 11.34 36.49 17.84
CA LEU A 324 12.52 37.14 18.42
C LEU A 324 13.82 36.49 17.92
N HIS A 325 13.89 35.17 17.93
CA HIS A 325 15.05 34.43 17.43
C HIS A 325 15.30 34.71 15.94
N ARG A 326 14.23 34.90 15.15
CA ARG A 326 14.29 35.30 13.73
C ARG A 326 14.41 36.81 13.49
N LYS A 327 14.61 37.63 14.54
CA LYS A 327 14.73 39.10 14.48
C LYS A 327 13.55 39.81 13.79
N LYS A 328 12.32 39.26 13.88
CA LYS A 328 11.10 39.91 13.36
C LYS A 328 10.47 40.80 14.44
N SER A 329 10.05 42.03 14.12
CA SER A 329 9.58 43.02 15.11
C SER A 329 8.12 42.87 15.58
N ASN A 330 7.40 41.83 15.17
CA ASN A 330 5.98 41.68 15.46
C ASN A 330 5.74 40.67 16.61
N SER A 331 5.59 41.17 17.84
CA SER A 331 5.01 40.40 18.95
C SER A 331 3.49 40.36 18.80
N HIS A 332 2.90 39.16 18.73
CA HIS A 332 1.44 39.02 18.57
C HIS A 332 0.66 39.20 19.89
N SER A 333 1.36 39.14 21.03
CA SER A 333 0.77 39.08 22.37
C SER A 333 0.74 40.42 23.13
N GLY A 334 1.31 41.50 22.57
CA GLY A 334 1.46 42.78 23.28
C GLY A 334 2.40 42.71 24.49
N ILE A 335 3.18 41.63 24.64
CA ILE A 335 4.18 41.45 25.68
C ILE A 335 5.54 41.88 25.12
N LYS A 336 6.19 42.86 25.77
CA LYS A 336 7.56 43.29 25.44
C LYS A 336 8.56 42.27 26.01
N TRP A 337 8.99 41.36 25.15
CA TRP A 337 10.05 40.40 25.44
C TRP A 337 11.41 41.03 25.08
N VAL A 338 12.28 41.20 26.07
CA VAL A 338 13.59 41.84 25.88
C VAL A 338 14.66 40.76 25.69
N LEU A 339 15.28 40.73 24.50
CA LEU A 339 16.55 40.03 24.30
C LEU A 339 17.64 40.82 25.03
N PRO A 340 18.48 40.19 25.87
CA PRO A 340 19.61 40.88 26.47
C PRO A 340 20.57 41.39 25.38
N ALA A 341 21.11 42.59 25.58
CA ALA A 341 21.93 43.29 24.60
C ALA A 341 23.35 42.69 24.54
N GLN A 342 23.68 42.16 23.35
CA GLN A 342 25.03 41.88 22.81
C GLN A 342 25.90 40.78 23.46
N SER A 343 26.58 40.06 22.55
CA SER A 343 27.62 39.01 22.69
C SER A 343 27.14 37.54 22.68
N ASP A 344 27.88 36.74 21.90
CA ASP A 344 27.57 35.44 21.28
C ASP A 344 27.44 34.23 22.23
N ALA A 345 26.81 34.40 23.40
CA ALA A 345 26.31 33.31 24.24
C ALA A 345 24.86 33.52 24.73
N GLN A 346 24.24 34.66 24.37
CA GLN A 346 22.95 35.13 24.89
C GLN A 346 21.72 34.93 23.96
N ALA A 347 21.87 34.23 22.83
CA ALA A 347 20.85 34.12 21.77
C ALA A 347 19.56 33.32 22.15
N LEU A 348 19.50 32.75 23.35
CA LEU A 348 18.40 31.88 23.83
C LEU A 348 17.89 32.25 25.23
N ARG A 349 18.17 33.48 25.67
CA ARG A 349 17.67 34.03 26.94
C ARG A 349 16.43 34.87 26.69
N PHE A 350 15.31 34.47 27.29
CA PHE A 350 14.00 35.10 27.13
C PHE A 350 13.47 35.58 28.48
N SER A 351 12.82 36.75 28.52
CA SER A 351 12.29 37.33 29.76
C SER A 351 10.80 37.63 29.68
N ILE A 352 10.01 37.02 30.57
CA ILE A 352 8.57 37.25 30.75
C ILE A 352 8.37 38.28 31.86
N PRO A 353 7.41 39.21 31.80
CA PRO A 353 6.97 39.95 32.97
C PRO A 353 6.48 39.00 34.07
N VAL A 354 6.81 39.24 35.34
CA VAL A 354 6.34 38.40 36.47
C VAL A 354 4.82 38.53 36.68
N GLN A 355 4.25 39.71 36.41
CA GLN A 355 2.82 39.99 36.48
C GLN A 355 2.26 40.44 35.13
N PRO A 356 2.06 39.53 34.16
CA PRO A 356 1.47 39.87 32.88
C PRO A 356 -0.01 40.26 33.02
N LYS A 357 -0.51 41.11 32.12
CA LYS A 357 -1.91 41.59 32.16
C LYS A 357 -2.94 40.46 31.97
N SER A 358 -2.60 39.46 31.16
CA SER A 358 -3.50 38.35 30.85
C SER A 358 -3.53 37.29 31.97
N PRO A 359 -4.71 36.83 32.42
CA PRO A 359 -4.84 35.79 33.45
C PRO A 359 -4.14 34.46 33.09
N SER A 360 -4.20 34.04 31.82
CA SER A 360 -3.55 32.80 31.36
C SER A 360 -2.03 32.89 31.45
N HIS A 361 -1.48 34.05 31.09
CA HIS A 361 -0.05 34.33 31.19
C HIS A 361 0.42 34.42 32.65
N ARG A 362 -0.41 34.94 33.57
CA ARG A 362 -0.08 34.97 35.01
C ARG A 362 0.05 33.55 35.56
N LYS A 363 -0.88 32.67 35.18
CA LYS A 363 -0.85 31.26 35.57
C LYS A 363 0.34 30.53 34.95
N LEU A 364 0.70 30.84 33.70
CA LEU A 364 1.91 30.31 33.08
C LEU A 364 3.18 30.77 33.82
N ALA A 365 3.32 32.06 34.12
CA ALA A 365 4.46 32.59 34.88
C ALA A 365 4.60 31.92 36.26
N GLN A 366 3.48 31.75 36.97
CA GLN A 366 3.45 31.01 38.24
C GLN A 366 3.88 29.55 38.08
N ALA A 367 3.41 28.86 37.03
CA ALA A 367 3.81 27.48 36.77
C ALA A 367 5.32 27.38 36.46
N LEU A 368 5.85 28.29 35.64
CA LEU A 368 7.26 28.38 35.26
C LEU A 368 8.17 28.76 36.44
N GLN A 369 7.72 29.56 37.39
CA GLN A 369 8.47 29.81 38.64
C GLN A 369 8.48 28.58 39.56
N GLY A 370 7.48 27.72 39.45
CA GLY A 370 7.33 26.51 40.27
C GLY A 370 7.69 25.22 39.55
N LYS A 371 6.78 24.24 39.64
CA LYS A 371 7.03 22.85 39.25
C LYS A 371 7.30 22.64 37.75
N LEU A 372 6.78 23.52 36.88
CA LEU A 372 7.01 23.42 35.43
C LEU A 372 8.43 23.89 35.09
N GLY A 373 8.89 25.00 35.68
CA GLY A 373 10.26 25.49 35.51
C GLY A 373 11.30 24.48 35.95
N ALA A 374 11.12 23.93 37.15
CA ALA A 374 11.98 22.87 37.67
C ALA A 374 12.01 21.64 36.74
N ALA A 375 10.86 21.27 36.16
CA ALA A 375 10.78 20.16 35.20
C ALA A 375 11.53 20.44 33.90
N LEU A 376 11.36 21.64 33.34
CA LEU A 376 12.01 22.08 32.12
C LEU A 376 13.54 22.13 32.29
N PHE A 377 14.01 22.55 33.47
CA PHE A 377 15.42 22.49 33.82
C PHE A 377 15.92 21.05 33.96
N SER A 378 15.24 20.21 34.76
CA SER A 378 15.66 18.81 34.98
C SER A 378 15.64 17.96 33.71
N SER A 379 14.80 18.30 32.73
CA SER A 379 14.73 17.61 31.43
C SER A 379 15.69 18.16 30.37
N GLY A 380 16.53 19.15 30.73
CA GLY A 380 17.49 19.78 29.82
C GLY A 380 16.87 20.67 28.75
N VAL A 381 15.61 21.11 28.91
CA VAL A 381 15.01 22.14 28.03
C VAL A 381 15.60 23.51 28.37
N LEU A 382 15.80 23.77 29.66
CA LEU A 382 16.49 24.95 30.17
C LEU A 382 17.92 24.62 30.59
N ARG A 383 18.86 25.53 30.32
CA ARG A 383 20.25 25.43 30.79
C ARG A 383 20.39 25.69 32.28
N GLU A 384 19.51 26.53 32.82
CA GLU A 384 19.51 26.93 34.22
C GLU A 384 18.07 26.96 34.76
N HIS A 385 17.94 26.90 36.08
CA HIS A 385 16.64 27.05 36.72
C HIS A 385 16.09 28.45 36.42
N PRO A 386 14.78 28.62 36.14
CA PRO A 386 14.20 29.93 35.93
C PRO A 386 14.56 30.90 37.06
N SER A 387 15.14 32.05 36.69
CA SER A 387 15.50 33.12 37.63
C SER A 387 14.45 34.22 37.57
N SER A 388 13.98 34.70 38.72
CA SER A 388 13.00 35.80 38.78
C SER A 388 13.61 36.97 39.55
N ASP A 389 13.45 38.19 39.02
CA ASP A 389 13.57 39.43 39.79
C ASP A 389 12.17 40.03 40.04
N GLU A 390 12.08 41.23 40.61
CA GLU A 390 10.80 41.91 40.91
C GLU A 390 9.94 42.19 39.67
N GLN A 391 10.54 42.26 38.47
CA GLN A 391 9.87 42.69 37.24
C GLN A 391 9.74 41.57 36.20
N LYS A 392 10.71 40.66 36.13
CA LYS A 392 10.85 39.68 35.04
C LYS A 392 11.30 38.28 35.52
N LEU A 393 10.70 37.28 34.88
CA LEU A 393 11.08 35.87 34.92
C LEU A 393 11.93 35.57 33.68
N THR A 394 13.16 35.15 33.89
CA THR A 394 14.11 34.79 32.82
C THR A 394 14.16 33.27 32.63
N LEU A 395 14.13 32.86 31.36
CA LEU A 395 14.32 31.50 30.88
C LEU A 395 15.53 31.45 29.95
N MET A 396 16.40 30.45 30.12
CA MET A 396 17.54 30.22 29.21
C MET A 396 17.41 28.83 28.58
N LEU A 397 17.05 28.77 27.29
CA LEU A 397 16.88 27.50 26.58
C LEU A 397 18.24 26.85 26.28
N SER A 398 18.27 25.52 26.26
CA SER A 398 19.46 24.73 25.96
C SER A 398 19.90 24.83 24.50
N SER A 399 18.94 24.79 23.56
CA SER A 399 19.16 25.00 22.13
C SER A 399 17.98 25.72 21.47
N PRO A 400 18.14 26.24 20.23
CA PRO A 400 17.04 26.87 19.50
C PRO A 400 15.86 25.94 19.22
N ASP A 401 16.11 24.64 19.05
CA ASP A 401 15.06 23.64 18.74
C ASP A 401 14.11 23.40 19.92
N GLU A 402 14.50 23.81 21.12
CA GLU A 402 13.61 23.78 22.29
C GLU A 402 12.40 24.70 22.13
N ILE A 403 12.52 25.73 21.27
CA ILE A 403 11.38 26.60 20.94
C ILE A 403 10.29 25.79 20.24
N ASP A 404 10.66 25.01 19.22
CA ASP A 404 9.72 24.16 18.47
C ASP A 404 9.15 23.04 19.36
N TYR A 405 9.98 22.47 20.25
CA TYR A 405 9.55 21.51 21.25
C TYR A 405 8.46 22.10 22.17
N LEU A 406 8.66 23.30 22.71
CA LEU A 406 7.68 23.98 23.58
C LEU A 406 6.41 24.41 22.85
N MET A 407 6.49 24.75 21.56
CA MET A 407 5.33 25.12 20.75
C MET A 407 4.39 23.94 20.46
N GLY A 408 4.90 22.71 20.47
CA GLY A 408 4.06 21.53 20.25
C GLY A 408 4.79 20.22 20.06
N GLY A 409 6.08 20.23 19.69
CA GLY A 409 6.85 19.01 19.44
C GLY A 409 6.93 18.07 20.65
N TRP A 410 6.70 18.57 21.87
CA TRP A 410 6.59 17.73 23.06
C TRP A 410 5.46 16.70 23.00
N LEU A 411 4.33 17.01 22.35
CA LEU A 411 3.22 16.07 22.25
C LEU A 411 3.55 14.97 21.24
N GLU A 412 4.14 15.33 20.09
CA GLU A 412 4.64 14.37 19.10
C GLU A 412 5.66 13.40 19.73
N ALA A 413 6.65 13.94 20.46
CA ALA A 413 7.65 13.12 21.16
C ALA A 413 7.03 12.23 22.25
N HIS A 414 5.99 12.71 22.95
CA HIS A 414 5.27 11.89 23.90
C HIS A 414 4.53 10.74 23.22
N LEU A 415 3.78 11.01 22.15
CA LEU A 415 3.05 9.97 21.41
C LEU A 415 4.02 8.97 20.77
N ALA A 416 5.16 9.43 20.25
CA ALA A 416 6.24 8.55 19.77
C ALA A 416 6.69 7.55 20.85
N SER A 417 6.86 8.01 22.11
CA SER A 417 7.21 7.11 23.22
C SER A 417 6.12 6.08 23.54
N LEU A 418 4.84 6.42 23.33
CA LEU A 418 3.72 5.49 23.47
C LEU A 418 3.65 4.49 22.30
N ILE A 419 3.94 4.95 21.08
CA ILE A 419 4.04 4.10 19.88
C ILE A 419 5.17 3.08 20.06
N GLU A 420 6.34 3.52 20.50
CA GLU A 420 7.46 2.64 20.81
C GLU A 420 7.07 1.59 21.87
N ALA A 421 6.40 2.01 22.95
CA ALA A 421 5.94 1.12 24.01
C ALA A 421 4.89 0.10 23.54
N ALA A 422 4.04 0.46 22.57
CA ALA A 422 3.06 -0.44 21.95
C ALA A 422 3.71 -1.51 21.06
N LYS A 423 4.99 -1.35 20.71
CA LYS A 423 5.80 -2.29 19.91
C LYS A 423 5.09 -2.72 18.61
N PRO A 424 4.75 -1.81 17.68
CA PRO A 424 4.28 -2.16 16.35
C PRO A 424 5.35 -2.94 15.54
N ASP A 425 5.06 -3.27 14.29
CA ASP A 425 6.03 -3.96 13.44
C ASP A 425 7.13 -2.99 13.00
N ASP A 426 6.75 -1.80 12.55
CA ASP A 426 7.63 -0.66 12.29
C ASP A 426 6.91 0.67 12.61
N TRP A 427 7.65 1.76 12.83
CA TRP A 427 7.08 3.09 13.02
C TRP A 427 8.12 4.20 12.81
N ALA A 428 7.64 5.39 12.46
CA ALA A 428 8.46 6.60 12.39
C ALA A 428 7.65 7.86 12.71
N CYS A 429 8.32 8.90 13.18
CA CYS A 429 7.75 10.23 13.41
C CYS A 429 8.44 11.29 12.54
N GLY A 430 7.72 12.36 12.24
CA GLY A 430 8.18 13.46 11.37
C GLY A 430 8.68 12.93 10.02
N VAL A 431 7.87 12.08 9.38
CA VAL A 431 8.21 11.42 8.12
C VAL A 431 8.03 12.42 6.97
N GLU A 432 9.13 12.75 6.30
CA GLU A 432 9.15 13.67 5.17
C GLU A 432 9.00 12.89 3.86
N ILE A 433 7.94 13.18 3.09
CA ILE A 433 7.63 12.49 1.84
C ILE A 433 7.69 13.42 0.61
N GLY A 434 8.28 12.91 -0.48
CA GLY A 434 8.45 13.58 -1.78
C GLY A 434 9.81 14.28 -1.96
N ILE A 435 10.31 14.32 -3.20
CA ILE A 435 11.55 15.02 -3.60
C ILE A 435 11.24 15.99 -4.74
N GLY A 436 11.51 17.28 -4.55
CA GLY A 436 11.33 18.32 -5.57
C GLY A 436 11.07 19.70 -4.97
N ALA A 437 11.26 20.77 -5.76
CA ALA A 437 11.15 22.18 -5.36
C ALA A 437 9.72 22.66 -4.98
N GLY A 438 8.89 21.78 -4.42
CA GLY A 438 7.53 22.05 -3.94
C GLY A 438 7.22 21.23 -2.69
N LYS A 439 6.76 21.93 -1.64
CA LYS A 439 6.37 21.45 -0.29
C LYS A 439 6.50 19.94 -0.05
N SER A 440 7.55 19.54 0.68
CA SER A 440 7.60 18.27 1.38
C SER A 440 6.38 18.16 2.31
N ASN A 441 5.62 17.07 2.20
CA ASN A 441 4.59 16.80 3.19
C ASN A 441 5.24 16.10 4.38
N GLU A 442 5.04 16.66 5.57
CA GLU A 442 5.46 16.03 6.82
C GLU A 442 4.27 15.30 7.44
N ILE A 443 4.52 14.06 7.84
CA ILE A 443 3.61 13.18 8.56
C ILE A 443 4.12 13.08 10.00
N ASP A 444 3.28 13.47 10.97
CA ASP A 444 3.71 13.53 12.37
C ASP A 444 4.07 12.13 12.92
N ALA A 445 3.26 11.10 12.63
CA ALA A 445 3.67 9.71 12.79
C ALA A 445 3.04 8.74 11.78
N LEU A 446 3.82 7.76 11.33
CA LEU A 446 3.39 6.63 10.50
C LEU A 446 3.76 5.33 11.21
N VAL A 447 2.77 4.49 11.45
CA VAL A 447 2.93 3.19 12.14
C VAL A 447 2.53 2.07 11.20
N THR A 448 3.30 0.99 11.13
CA THR A 448 2.92 -0.22 10.39
C THR A 448 2.78 -1.42 11.33
N CYS A 449 1.72 -2.20 11.10
CA CYS A 449 1.49 -3.43 11.85
C CYS A 449 0.58 -4.38 11.06
N GLY A 450 0.95 -5.65 10.94
CA GLY A 450 0.14 -6.66 10.25
C GLY A 450 -0.19 -6.29 8.81
N ASN A 451 0.77 -5.70 8.07
CA ASN A 451 0.60 -5.19 6.71
C ASN A 451 -0.43 -4.05 6.56
N ARG A 452 -0.73 -3.34 7.65
CA ARG A 452 -1.59 -2.16 7.68
C ARG A 452 -0.79 -0.93 8.08
N THR A 453 -1.27 0.23 7.67
CA THR A 453 -0.70 1.52 8.06
C THR A 453 -1.67 2.27 8.98
N LEU A 454 -1.10 3.03 9.91
CA LEU A 454 -1.81 3.97 10.76
C LEU A 454 -1.09 5.31 10.67
N LEU A 455 -1.81 6.31 10.17
CA LEU A 455 -1.35 7.69 10.03
C LEU A 455 -1.87 8.50 11.22
N ILE A 456 -0.98 9.19 11.92
CA ILE A 456 -1.32 9.98 13.10
C ILE A 456 -0.88 11.42 12.85
N GLU A 457 -1.82 12.35 12.92
CA GLU A 457 -1.55 13.79 12.98
C GLU A 457 -1.73 14.28 14.43
N VAL A 458 -0.86 15.19 14.85
CA VAL A 458 -0.76 15.71 16.21
C VAL A 458 -0.93 17.22 16.20
N LYS A 459 -1.75 17.75 17.11
CA LYS A 459 -2.02 19.18 17.20
C LYS A 459 -2.06 19.68 18.63
N THR A 460 -1.18 20.63 18.97
CA THR A 460 -1.20 21.35 20.25
C THR A 460 -1.87 22.72 20.16
N ALA A 461 -2.02 23.25 18.94
CA ALA A 461 -2.54 24.59 18.66
C ALA A 461 -4.06 24.70 18.91
N ASN A 462 -4.55 25.94 18.98
CA ASN A 462 -5.99 26.19 18.94
C ASN A 462 -6.54 25.88 17.55
N LEU A 463 -7.25 24.76 17.43
CA LEU A 463 -7.81 24.27 16.17
C LEU A 463 -9.04 25.07 15.69
N GLY A 464 -9.72 25.79 16.58
CA GLY A 464 -10.82 26.70 16.23
C GLY A 464 -10.37 28.08 15.72
N ARG A 465 -9.06 28.31 15.58
CA ARG A 465 -8.54 29.57 15.01
C ARG A 465 -8.75 29.54 13.50
N PHE A 466 -9.34 30.61 12.97
CA PHE A 466 -9.43 30.82 11.53
C PHE A 466 -8.05 31.09 10.91
N THR A 467 -7.79 30.41 9.82
CA THR A 467 -6.70 30.62 8.87
C THR A 467 -7.32 31.17 7.59
N GLU A 468 -6.61 32.11 6.97
CA GLU A 468 -7.02 32.70 5.70
C GLU A 468 -6.00 32.20 4.67
N ASP A 469 -6.49 31.54 3.63
CA ASP A 469 -5.63 31.05 2.56
C ASP A 469 -5.26 32.17 1.58
N SER A 470 -4.40 31.87 0.61
CA SER A 470 -3.96 32.83 -0.42
C SER A 470 -5.09 33.32 -1.35
N SER A 471 -6.26 32.67 -1.31
CA SER A 471 -7.49 33.08 -2.01
C SER A 471 -8.40 33.97 -1.17
N GLY A 472 -8.08 34.20 0.11
CA GLY A 472 -8.92 34.95 1.06
C GLY A 472 -10.05 34.11 1.67
N GLU A 473 -10.04 32.79 1.46
CA GLU A 473 -11.04 31.88 2.05
C GLU A 473 -10.64 31.55 3.50
N LYS A 474 -11.61 31.65 4.42
CA LYS A 474 -11.40 31.42 5.84
C LYS A 474 -11.75 29.97 6.20
N SER A 475 -10.75 29.17 6.54
CA SER A 475 -10.92 27.83 7.10
C SER A 475 -10.51 27.81 8.58
N THR A 476 -10.91 26.79 9.33
CA THR A 476 -10.34 26.57 10.67
C THR A 476 -9.07 25.71 10.55
N LYS A 477 -8.12 25.88 11.48
CA LYS A 477 -6.95 24.97 11.56
C LYS A 477 -7.35 23.50 11.74
N ALA A 478 -8.48 23.23 12.38
CA ALA A 478 -9.06 21.88 12.48
C ALA A 478 -9.40 21.34 11.09
N GLN A 479 -10.11 22.13 10.30
CA GLN A 479 -10.54 21.79 8.95
C GLN A 479 -9.34 21.48 8.06
N ASP A 480 -8.32 22.35 8.06
CA ASP A 480 -7.09 22.15 7.29
C ASP A 480 -6.38 20.85 7.67
N ALA A 481 -6.27 20.56 8.97
CA ALA A 481 -5.63 19.34 9.46
C ALA A 481 -6.41 18.08 9.04
N LEU A 482 -7.75 18.10 9.12
CA LEU A 482 -8.60 16.98 8.70
C LEU A 482 -8.52 16.73 7.19
N TYR A 483 -8.51 17.79 6.37
CA TYR A 483 -8.35 17.65 4.92
C TYR A 483 -6.95 17.16 4.53
N LYS A 484 -5.90 17.70 5.16
CA LYS A 484 -4.52 17.22 4.97
C LYS A 484 -4.41 15.73 5.30
N LEU A 485 -4.91 15.32 6.47
CA LEU A 485 -4.82 13.95 6.94
C LEU A 485 -5.59 12.97 6.03
N ASP A 486 -6.79 13.34 5.60
CA ASP A 486 -7.60 12.57 4.66
C ASP A 486 -6.93 12.43 3.28
N SER A 487 -6.39 13.53 2.74
CA SER A 487 -5.67 13.54 1.46
C SER A 487 -4.40 12.68 1.52
N ILE A 488 -3.55 12.86 2.53
CA ILE A 488 -2.32 12.07 2.69
C ILE A 488 -2.67 10.60 2.94
N GLY A 489 -3.69 10.32 3.76
CA GLY A 489 -4.12 8.95 4.03
C GLY A 489 -4.65 8.25 2.78
N HIS A 490 -5.39 8.96 1.92
CA HIS A 490 -5.83 8.46 0.62
C HIS A 490 -4.63 8.16 -0.29
N GLU A 491 -3.56 8.96 -0.27
CA GLU A 491 -2.38 8.71 -1.10
C GLU A 491 -1.51 7.57 -0.59
N LEU A 492 -1.26 7.49 0.73
CA LEU A 492 -0.28 6.56 1.32
C LEU A 492 -0.70 5.10 1.21
N ALA A 493 -1.95 4.81 1.53
CA ALA A 493 -2.38 3.42 1.66
C ALA A 493 -3.85 3.18 1.29
N ARG A 494 -4.56 4.18 0.75
CA ARG A 494 -5.96 4.08 0.28
C ARG A 494 -6.84 3.25 1.24
N ASN A 495 -7.07 1.99 0.90
CA ASN A 495 -7.95 1.06 1.60
C ASN A 495 -7.33 0.38 2.84
N PHE A 496 -6.03 0.57 3.09
CA PHE A 496 -5.26 -0.13 4.13
C PHE A 496 -4.83 0.76 5.29
N ASN A 497 -5.24 2.03 5.26
CA ASN A 497 -4.86 3.04 6.22
C ASN A 497 -5.97 3.35 7.22
N GLU A 498 -5.59 3.58 8.47
CA GLU A 498 -6.41 4.33 9.43
C GLU A 498 -5.81 5.71 9.67
N ASN A 499 -6.67 6.71 9.86
CA ASN A 499 -6.28 8.09 10.09
C ASN A 499 -6.69 8.52 11.48
N TRP A 500 -5.75 8.87 12.34
CA TRP A 500 -6.01 9.33 13.70
C TRP A 500 -5.54 10.78 13.88
N LEU A 501 -6.34 11.58 14.56
CA LEU A 501 -5.98 12.94 14.98
C LEU A 501 -5.90 12.98 16.50
N VAL A 502 -4.74 13.34 17.03
CA VAL A 502 -4.53 13.57 18.47
C VAL A 502 -4.37 15.07 18.72
N SER A 503 -5.26 15.64 19.53
CA SER A 503 -5.26 17.06 19.83
C SER A 503 -5.12 17.34 21.32
N ALA A 504 -4.26 18.28 21.69
CA ALA A 504 -4.13 18.75 23.05
C ALA A 504 -5.35 19.57 23.52
N ARG A 505 -6.18 20.04 22.58
CA ARG A 505 -7.31 20.96 22.79
C ARG A 505 -8.61 20.39 22.22
N PRO A 506 -9.78 20.77 22.76
CA PRO A 506 -11.06 20.36 22.21
C PRO A 506 -11.26 20.90 20.78
N LEU A 507 -12.02 20.15 19.99
CA LEU A 507 -12.50 20.57 18.67
C LEU A 507 -13.95 21.07 18.78
N SER A 508 -14.40 21.83 17.78
CA SER A 508 -15.80 22.22 17.66
C SER A 508 -16.66 21.01 17.26
N ASP A 509 -17.95 21.03 17.58
CA ASP A 509 -18.87 19.94 17.18
C ASP A 509 -18.90 19.73 15.66
N ALA A 510 -18.80 20.82 14.89
CA ALA A 510 -18.71 20.76 13.43
C ALA A 510 -17.45 20.03 12.94
N ASP A 511 -16.31 20.24 13.59
CA ASP A 511 -15.06 19.56 13.23
C ASP A 511 -15.07 18.09 13.69
N VAL A 512 -15.75 17.78 14.81
CA VAL A 512 -15.96 16.40 15.27
C VAL A 512 -16.82 15.62 14.26
N GLU A 513 -17.91 16.20 13.76
CA GLU A 513 -18.71 15.57 12.70
C GLU A 513 -17.91 15.43 11.40
N ARG A 514 -17.13 16.46 11.00
CA ARG A 514 -16.26 16.36 9.82
C ARG A 514 -15.22 15.25 9.94
N ALA A 515 -14.65 15.04 11.13
CA ALA A 515 -13.74 13.93 11.38
C ALA A 515 -14.44 12.58 11.20
N LYS A 516 -15.68 12.43 11.68
CA LYS A 516 -16.48 11.21 11.47
C LYS A 516 -16.78 10.95 10.00
N ASP A 517 -17.18 11.98 9.25
CA ASP A 517 -17.46 11.88 7.81
C ASP A 517 -16.24 11.37 7.02
N LYS A 518 -15.05 11.83 7.42
CA LYS A 518 -13.76 11.42 6.84
C LYS A 518 -13.18 10.13 7.45
N ARG A 519 -13.92 9.48 8.36
CA ARG A 519 -13.49 8.27 9.09
C ARG A 519 -12.16 8.47 9.83
N ILE A 520 -11.93 9.67 10.36
CA ILE A 520 -10.78 10.01 11.18
C ILE A 520 -11.12 9.77 12.65
N VAL A 521 -10.32 8.95 13.33
CA VAL A 521 -10.49 8.70 14.77
C VAL A 521 -9.89 9.86 15.56
N LEU A 522 -10.70 10.49 16.41
CA LEU A 522 -10.30 11.68 17.16
C LEU A 522 -9.98 11.35 18.61
N PHE A 523 -8.80 11.78 19.06
CA PHE A 523 -8.38 11.76 20.46
C PHE A 523 -8.14 13.20 20.92
N ALA A 524 -9.19 13.84 21.42
CA ALA A 524 -9.15 15.21 21.91
C ALA A 524 -9.94 15.34 23.23
N PRO A 525 -9.60 16.32 24.09
CA PRO A 525 -10.46 16.74 25.17
C PRO A 525 -11.90 16.98 24.73
N THR A 526 -12.88 16.44 25.44
CA THR A 526 -14.30 16.77 25.22
C THR A 526 -14.74 17.90 26.13
N THR A 527 -15.56 18.80 25.61
CA THR A 527 -16.16 19.88 26.39
C THR A 527 -17.62 19.53 26.66
N THR A 528 -18.04 19.57 27.93
CA THR A 528 -19.40 19.26 28.36
C THR A 528 -19.97 20.44 29.12
N ARG A 529 -21.27 20.69 28.94
CA ARG A 529 -22.00 21.71 29.69
C ARG A 529 -22.69 21.03 30.86
N THR A 530 -22.37 21.48 32.07
CA THR A 530 -22.99 20.99 33.31
C THR A 530 -24.42 21.50 33.43
N ALA A 531 -25.22 20.88 34.33
CA ALA A 531 -26.59 21.29 34.61
C ALA A 531 -26.71 22.77 35.01
N ASP A 532 -25.67 23.32 35.66
CA ASP A 532 -25.61 24.73 36.09
C ASP A 532 -25.11 25.68 34.99
N GLY A 533 -25.02 25.20 33.75
CA GLY A 533 -24.57 25.97 32.59
C GLY A 533 -23.06 26.18 32.49
N GLN A 534 -22.26 25.73 33.47
CA GLN A 534 -20.80 25.83 33.42
C GLN A 534 -20.21 24.84 32.40
N VAL A 535 -19.21 25.32 31.66
CA VAL A 535 -18.49 24.53 30.65
C VAL A 535 -17.30 23.84 31.30
N LYS A 536 -17.28 22.51 31.31
CA LYS A 536 -16.20 21.68 31.83
C LYS A 536 -15.51 20.95 30.68
N THR A 537 -14.21 21.18 30.53
CA THR A 537 -13.38 20.47 29.54
C THR A 537 -12.62 19.34 30.21
N GLU A 538 -12.67 18.16 29.59
CA GLU A 538 -11.88 17.00 30.00
C GLU A 538 -10.37 17.32 29.93
N PRO A 539 -9.53 16.85 30.87
CA PRO A 539 -8.08 17.04 30.78
C PRO A 539 -7.47 16.31 29.58
N THR A 540 -6.42 16.88 28.98
CA THR A 540 -5.68 16.28 27.86
C THR A 540 -5.11 14.90 28.17
N THR A 541 -4.73 14.65 29.44
CA THR A 541 -4.29 13.32 29.90
C THR A 541 -5.30 12.21 29.60
N VAL A 542 -6.61 12.51 29.63
CA VAL A 542 -7.64 11.49 29.39
C VAL A 542 -7.71 11.13 27.91
N ALA A 543 -7.60 12.14 27.03
CA ALA A 543 -7.55 11.91 25.58
C ALA A 543 -6.33 11.07 25.18
N VAL A 544 -5.16 11.35 25.77
CA VAL A 544 -3.92 10.60 25.52
C VAL A 544 -4.00 9.16 26.05
N ARG A 545 -4.63 8.92 27.21
CA ARG A 545 -4.88 7.54 27.69
C ARG A 545 -5.83 6.76 26.79
N LYS A 546 -6.87 7.42 26.25
CA LYS A 546 -7.77 6.81 25.25
C LYS A 546 -6.97 6.43 23.99
N PHE A 547 -6.07 7.29 23.53
CA PHE A 547 -5.15 7.02 22.42
C PHE A 547 -4.25 5.82 22.71
N GLU A 548 -3.57 5.78 23.86
CA GLU A 548 -2.65 4.69 24.24
C GLU A 548 -3.35 3.33 24.24
N ARG A 549 -4.56 3.28 24.80
CA ARG A 549 -5.38 2.06 24.80
C ARG A 549 -5.78 1.66 23.38
N ALA A 550 -6.31 2.59 22.60
CA ALA A 550 -6.71 2.34 21.22
C ALA A 550 -5.53 1.86 20.37
N LEU A 551 -4.35 2.46 20.53
CA LEU A 551 -3.12 2.07 19.84
C LEU A 551 -2.74 0.61 20.16
N THR A 552 -2.77 0.26 21.44
CA THR A 552 -2.47 -1.11 21.89
C THR A 552 -3.46 -2.11 21.29
N ASP A 553 -4.75 -1.77 21.29
CA ASP A 553 -5.80 -2.63 20.74
C ASP A 553 -5.67 -2.75 19.20
N TRP A 554 -5.33 -1.65 18.52
CA TRP A 554 -5.07 -1.62 17.08
C TRP A 554 -3.87 -2.50 16.70
N VAL A 555 -2.76 -2.41 17.43
CA VAL A 555 -1.57 -3.26 17.19
C VAL A 555 -1.92 -4.75 17.35
N LYS A 556 -2.66 -5.11 18.41
CA LYS A 556 -3.10 -6.49 18.64
C LYS A 556 -4.03 -6.98 17.53
N ALA A 557 -5.02 -6.18 17.16
CA ALA A 557 -5.99 -6.52 16.13
C ALA A 557 -5.34 -6.66 14.75
N SER A 558 -4.36 -5.81 14.42
CA SER A 558 -3.62 -5.88 13.16
C SER A 558 -2.77 -7.15 13.07
N ARG A 559 -2.09 -7.54 14.16
CA ARG A 559 -1.32 -8.82 14.20
C ARG A 559 -2.20 -10.05 14.10
N ALA A 560 -3.39 -10.04 14.71
CA ALA A 560 -4.29 -11.18 14.69
C ALA A 560 -4.81 -11.54 13.29
N ARG A 561 -4.70 -10.62 12.31
CA ARG A 561 -5.11 -10.86 10.91
C ARG A 561 -4.07 -11.64 10.10
N VAL A 562 -2.80 -11.62 10.52
CA VAL A 562 -1.68 -12.21 9.80
C VAL A 562 -1.12 -13.39 10.59
N GLY A 563 -0.48 -14.35 9.90
CA GLY A 563 0.13 -15.52 10.51
C GLY A 563 1.63 -15.32 10.80
N GLY A 564 2.11 -15.87 11.92
CA GLY A 564 3.53 -16.15 12.14
C GLY A 564 4.35 -15.15 12.97
N ARG A 565 5.63 -15.49 13.15
CA ARG A 565 6.64 -14.69 13.87
C ARG A 565 6.93 -13.37 13.11
N LYS A 566 7.30 -12.33 13.86
CA LYS A 566 7.71 -11.01 13.35
C LYS A 566 8.72 -11.16 12.21
N ALA A 567 8.61 -10.35 11.15
CA ALA A 567 9.64 -10.28 10.12
C ALA A 567 11.01 -9.96 10.72
N GLU A 568 12.06 -10.25 9.95
CA GLU A 568 13.39 -9.72 10.24
C GLU A 568 13.33 -8.19 10.41
N PRO A 569 14.26 -7.60 11.19
CA PRO A 569 14.27 -6.16 11.40
C PRO A 569 14.25 -5.41 10.07
N PHE A 570 13.38 -4.40 9.96
CA PHE A 570 13.37 -3.52 8.80
C PHE A 570 14.67 -2.72 8.71
N GLU A 571 15.08 -2.35 7.50
CA GLU A 571 16.24 -1.51 7.30
C GLU A 571 16.07 -0.17 8.06
N PRO A 572 17.15 0.37 8.65
CA PRO A 572 17.10 1.66 9.32
C PRO A 572 16.66 2.77 8.36
N LEU A 573 15.70 3.58 8.78
CA LEU A 573 15.23 4.71 8.00
C LEU A 573 16.25 5.86 8.02
N PRO A 574 16.38 6.65 6.94
CA PRO A 574 17.26 7.81 6.94
C PRO A 574 16.77 8.91 7.90
N VAL A 575 17.71 9.66 8.46
CA VAL A 575 17.41 10.89 9.22
C VAL A 575 17.04 11.99 8.23
N SER A 576 16.03 12.80 8.53
CA SER A 576 15.68 13.92 7.65
C SER A 576 16.73 15.04 7.73
N GLU A 577 16.95 15.75 6.62
CA GLU A 577 17.92 16.86 6.56
C GLU A 577 17.58 17.95 7.61
N THR A 578 16.29 18.17 7.85
CA THR A 578 15.83 19.08 8.91
C THR A 578 16.36 18.66 10.27
N TRP A 579 16.25 17.38 10.62
CA TRP A 579 16.65 16.86 11.91
C TRP A 579 18.15 16.60 12.04
N GLU A 580 18.86 16.33 10.95
CA GLU A 580 20.32 16.32 10.94
C GLU A 580 20.89 17.72 11.28
N ARG A 581 20.33 18.78 10.68
CA ARG A 581 20.75 20.16 10.98
C ARG A 581 20.46 20.53 12.44
N ARG A 582 19.32 20.10 12.99
CA ARG A 582 18.98 20.28 14.42
C ARG A 582 19.99 19.58 15.33
N ALA A 583 20.34 18.33 15.03
CA ALA A 583 21.34 17.58 15.80
C ALA A 583 22.71 18.26 15.80
N LYS A 584 23.23 18.67 14.63
CA LYS A 584 24.51 19.38 14.49
C LYS A 584 24.54 20.71 15.26
N ARG A 585 23.46 21.50 15.17
CA ARG A 585 23.32 22.75 15.92
C ARG A 585 23.31 22.53 17.43
N ALA A 586 22.64 21.47 17.90
CA ALA A 586 22.63 21.13 19.33
C ALA A 586 24.01 20.69 19.83
N ALA A 587 24.83 20.05 18.99
CA ALA A 587 26.21 19.66 19.28
C ALA A 587 27.21 20.84 19.25
N GLY A 588 26.79 22.04 18.84
CA GLY A 588 27.68 23.21 18.71
C GLY A 588 28.55 23.19 17.45
N GLU A 589 28.26 22.30 16.49
CA GLU A 589 28.98 22.21 15.22
C GLU A 589 28.48 23.29 14.24
N ALA A 590 29.39 23.92 13.50
CA ALA A 590 29.04 24.89 12.48
C ALA A 590 28.21 24.22 11.36
N THR A 591 26.91 24.49 11.30
CA THR A 591 26.07 24.05 10.17
C THR A 591 26.62 24.66 8.88
N PRO A 592 27.05 23.87 7.88
CA PRO A 592 27.37 24.43 6.58
C PRO A 592 26.10 25.08 5.99
N PRO A 593 26.25 26.15 5.18
CA PRO A 593 25.12 26.70 4.42
C PRO A 593 24.49 25.59 3.56
N PRO A 594 23.20 25.70 3.20
CA PRO A 594 22.50 24.67 2.46
C PRO A 594 23.32 24.27 1.23
N ALA A 595 23.84 23.04 1.26
CA ALA A 595 24.52 22.48 0.11
C ALA A 595 23.46 22.34 -0.98
N GLN A 596 23.68 22.99 -2.12
CA GLN A 596 22.99 22.60 -3.34
C GLN A 596 23.36 21.13 -3.60
N THR A 597 22.45 20.23 -3.26
CA THR A 597 22.19 18.95 -3.91
C THR A 597 23.39 18.16 -4.48
N GLU A 598 24.50 18.00 -3.75
CA GLU A 598 25.60 17.12 -4.22
C GLU A 598 25.75 15.83 -3.39
N ALA A 599 25.27 15.80 -2.13
CA ALA A 599 25.41 14.62 -1.27
C ALA A 599 24.45 13.45 -1.62
N LEU A 600 23.24 13.75 -2.11
CA LEU A 600 22.31 12.72 -2.62
C LEU A 600 22.78 12.12 -3.97
N GLN A 601 23.56 12.88 -4.73
CA GLN A 601 24.12 12.44 -6.01
C GLN A 601 25.31 11.48 -5.81
N ALA A 602 26.03 11.61 -4.69
CA ALA A 602 27.08 10.66 -4.30
C ALA A 602 26.51 9.29 -3.86
N LEU A 603 25.32 9.25 -3.24
CA LEU A 603 24.63 7.98 -2.95
C LEU A 603 24.06 7.34 -4.21
N ALA A 604 23.46 8.12 -5.12
CA ALA A 604 22.98 7.65 -6.42
C ALA A 604 24.11 7.09 -7.31
N ASN A 605 25.30 7.70 -7.26
CA ASN A 605 26.47 7.23 -8.02
C ASN A 605 27.11 5.96 -7.44
N ARG A 606 26.84 5.62 -6.17
CA ARG A 606 27.35 4.39 -5.53
C ARG A 606 26.53 3.15 -5.91
N TYR A 607 25.27 3.33 -6.33
CA TYR A 607 24.39 2.27 -6.85
C TYR A 607 24.44 2.12 -8.39
N SER A 608 25.19 2.96 -9.11
CA SER A 608 25.22 2.95 -10.58
C SER A 608 26.45 2.25 -11.19
N ARG A 609 27.22 1.47 -10.43
CA ARG A 609 28.38 0.72 -10.98
C ARG A 609 28.32 -0.77 -10.66
N ALA A 610 27.64 -1.52 -11.52
CA ALA A 610 28.02 -2.89 -11.88
C ALA A 610 28.56 -2.89 -13.33
N PRO A 611 29.52 -3.76 -13.68
CA PRO A 611 30.39 -3.57 -14.83
C PRO A 611 29.78 -4.15 -16.11
N HIS A 612 29.51 -3.32 -17.11
CA HIS A 612 29.35 -3.79 -18.48
C HIS A 612 30.53 -3.36 -19.34
N ALA A 613 31.46 -4.29 -19.51
CA ALA A 613 32.29 -4.36 -20.69
C ALA A 613 31.42 -4.83 -21.86
N ARG A 614 31.38 -4.05 -22.95
CA ARG A 614 31.66 -4.53 -24.32
C ARG A 614 31.61 -3.37 -25.33
N GLN A 615 32.62 -3.42 -26.19
CA GLN A 615 32.96 -2.54 -27.29
C GLN A 615 31.82 -2.33 -28.29
N GLN A 616 31.72 -1.12 -28.85
CA GLN A 616 31.18 -0.89 -30.19
C GLN A 616 32.09 0.08 -30.96
N PRO A 617 32.17 -0.05 -32.30
CA PRO A 617 33.23 0.55 -33.11
C PRO A 617 32.90 1.96 -33.61
N ALA A 618 33.96 2.66 -34.00
CA ALA A 618 33.98 4.05 -34.43
C ALA A 618 33.26 4.30 -35.78
N ALA A 619 32.55 5.43 -35.86
CA ALA A 619 32.17 6.06 -37.13
C ALA A 619 32.19 7.60 -36.99
N THR A 620 33.31 8.15 -37.48
CA THR A 620 33.47 9.36 -38.31
C THR A 620 32.71 10.65 -38.00
N GLN A 621 33.49 11.64 -37.56
CA GLN A 621 33.18 13.07 -37.52
C GLN A 621 33.00 13.65 -38.93
N GLN A 622 32.01 14.53 -39.11
CA GLN A 622 32.12 15.65 -40.04
C GLN A 622 31.51 16.93 -39.44
N ASN A 623 32.36 17.96 -39.43
CA ASN A 623 32.12 19.35 -39.07
C ASN A 623 30.95 19.96 -39.87
N GLN A 624 30.25 20.92 -39.26
CA GLN A 624 30.05 22.24 -39.88
C GLN A 624 29.60 23.31 -38.88
N ALA A 625 30.15 24.50 -39.09
CA ALA A 625 30.14 25.65 -38.20
C ALA A 625 28.91 26.55 -38.39
N LYS A 626 28.62 27.34 -37.34
CA LYS A 626 27.69 28.49 -37.33
C LYS A 626 28.12 29.58 -38.34
N PRO A 627 27.22 30.50 -38.71
CA PRO A 627 27.25 31.78 -38.00
C PRO A 627 25.88 32.40 -37.67
N SER A 628 25.98 33.35 -36.74
CA SER A 628 25.00 34.26 -36.17
C SER A 628 24.21 35.10 -37.17
N SER A 629 22.94 35.41 -36.84
CA SER A 629 22.21 36.55 -37.39
C SER A 629 21.57 37.38 -36.27
N ASN A 630 21.76 38.69 -36.39
CA ASN A 630 21.30 39.75 -35.50
C ASN A 630 20.20 40.53 -36.23
N GLN A 631 19.14 40.88 -35.47
CA GLN A 631 18.21 42.01 -35.61
C GLN A 631 17.55 42.37 -36.95
N GLY A 632 16.22 42.51 -36.91
CA GLY A 632 15.45 43.31 -37.86
C GLY A 632 13.94 43.05 -37.84
N ARG A 633 13.19 43.79 -37.00
CA ARG A 633 11.75 44.09 -37.20
C ARG A 633 11.61 45.01 -38.44
N PRO A 634 10.43 45.13 -39.13
CA PRO A 634 9.13 45.44 -38.51
C PRO A 634 7.84 44.92 -39.19
N GLN A 635 6.74 45.08 -38.44
CA GLN A 635 5.34 45.41 -38.81
C GLN A 635 4.70 44.88 -40.11
N GLY A 636 3.49 44.35 -39.97
CA GLY A 636 2.52 44.26 -41.06
C GLY A 636 1.22 43.57 -40.65
N GLN A 637 0.15 44.37 -40.56
CA GLN A 637 -1.24 43.96 -40.31
C GLN A 637 -1.79 43.02 -41.40
N ARG A 638 -2.53 41.98 -40.99
CA ARG A 638 -3.97 41.79 -41.26
C ARG A 638 -4.47 40.49 -40.65
#